data_AF-A0A392PNZ0-F1
#
_entry.id   AF-A0A392PNZ0-F1
#
_cell.length_a   1.000
_cell.length_b   1.000
_cell.length_c   1.000
_cell.angle_alpha   90.00
_cell.angle_beta   90.00
_cell.angle_gamma   90.00
#
_symmetry.space_group_name_H-M   'P 1'
#
loop_
_entity.id
_entity.type
_entity.pdbx_description
1 polymer ?
#
loop_
_entity_poly.entity_id
_entity_poly.type
_entity_poly.pdbx_seq_one_letter_code
_entity_poly.pdbx_strand_id
1 'polypeptide(L)' 'MLICCPHRGLEAWLVVHIFYHGLSYKTRMIVDATMGGALMNKNVDEAHELIEEMAQNHFQWTSERSTPP' A
#
# COMPACT_ATOMS: atom_id res chain seq x y z
N MET A 1 -11.16 -2.44 9.47
CA MET A 1 -10.86 -3.02 10.80
C MET A 1 -9.55 -3.78 10.66
N LEU A 2 -8.44 -3.13 11.02
CA LEU A 2 -7.08 -3.68 10.92
C LEU A 2 -6.79 -4.58 12.13
N ILE A 3 -5.95 -5.58 11.89
CA ILE A 3 -5.77 -6.80 12.67
C ILE A 3 -5.19 -6.48 14.06
N CYS A 4 -6.02 -6.53 15.10
CA CYS A 4 -5.57 -6.47 16.50
C CYS A 4 -5.06 -7.85 16.95
N CYS A 5 -3.84 -8.20 16.59
CA CYS A 5 -3.11 -9.29 17.25
C CYS A 5 -2.04 -8.69 18.18
N PRO A 6 -2.13 -8.89 19.51
CA PRO A 6 -1.31 -8.17 20.50
C PRO A 6 0.19 -8.51 20.49
N HIS A 7 0.65 -9.36 19.55
CA HIS A 7 2.07 -9.70 19.35
C HIS A 7 2.37 -10.12 17.89
N ARG A 8 1.49 -9.79 16.93
CA ARG A 8 1.41 -10.50 15.63
C ARG A 8 0.80 -9.62 14.53
N GLY A 9 1.28 -8.39 14.39
CA GLY A 9 1.15 -7.69 13.12
C GLY A 9 1.91 -8.47 12.04
N LEU A 10 1.45 -8.42 10.79
CA LEU A 10 2.36 -8.80 9.69
C LEU A 10 3.52 -7.80 9.74
N GLU A 11 4.76 -8.31 9.82
CA GLU A 11 5.95 -7.47 9.75
C GLU A 11 5.84 -6.53 8.54
N ALA A 12 6.13 -5.23 8.72
CA ALA A 12 5.91 -4.22 7.67
C ALA A 12 6.62 -4.60 6.35
N TRP A 13 7.80 -5.20 6.44
CA TRP A 13 8.53 -5.74 5.29
C TRP A 13 7.74 -6.82 4.54
N LEU A 14 7.06 -7.72 5.26
CA LEU A 14 6.27 -8.79 4.66
C LEU A 14 5.03 -8.22 3.95
N VAL A 15 4.41 -7.18 4.50
CA VAL A 15 3.31 -6.44 3.86
C VAL A 15 3.79 -5.82 2.54
N VAL A 16 4.91 -5.09 2.57
CA VAL A 16 5.52 -4.48 1.38
C VAL A 16 5.83 -5.56 0.33
N HIS A 17 6.38 -6.69 0.76
CA HIS A 17 6.74 -7.79 -0.12
C HIS A 17 5.52 -8.40 -0.83
N ILE A 18 4.50 -8.76 -0.07
CA ILE A 18 3.25 -9.34 -0.61
C ILE A 18 2.56 -8.34 -1.52
N PHE A 19 2.45 -7.08 -1.09
CA PHE A 19 1.82 -6.02 -1.88
C PHE A 19 2.51 -5.88 -3.24
N TYR A 20 3.83 -5.66 -3.24
CA TYR A 20 4.58 -5.43 -4.47
C TYR A 20 4.56 -6.64 -5.41
N HIS A 21 4.61 -7.86 -4.87
CA HIS A 21 4.52 -9.09 -5.66
C HIS A 21 3.12 -9.35 -6.22
N GLY A 22 2.08 -8.87 -5.54
CA GLY A 22 0.70 -8.91 -6.03
C GLY A 22 0.37 -7.90 -7.13
N LEU A 23 1.23 -6.89 -7.35
CA LEU A 23 1.02 -5.88 -8.39
C LEU A 23 1.21 -6.45 -9.80
N SER A 24 0.38 -5.99 -10.73
CA SER A 24 0.65 -6.15 -12.16
C SER A 24 1.95 -5.42 -12.54
N TYR A 25 2.61 -5.86 -13.61
CA TYR A 25 3.84 -5.21 -14.11
C TYR A 25 3.65 -3.71 -14.34
N LYS A 26 2.52 -3.32 -14.96
CA LYS A 26 2.22 -1.90 -15.23
C LYS A 26 2.04 -1.11 -13.93
N THR A 27 1.33 -1.66 -12.95
CA THR A 27 1.13 -1.00 -11.65
C THR A 27 2.45 -0.86 -10.90
N ARG A 28 3.30 -1.88 -10.95
CA ARG A 28 4.64 -1.86 -10.36
C ARG A 28 5.50 -0.74 -10.95
N MET A 29 5.53 -0.62 -12.27
CA MET A 29 6.23 0.47 -12.96
C MET A 29 5.76 1.86 -12.52
N ILE A 30 4.45 2.04 -12.31
CA ILE A 30 3.90 3.33 -11.85
C ILE A 30 4.35 3.62 -10.41
N VAL A 31 4.24 2.63 -9.53
CA VAL A 31 4.66 2.76 -8.12
C VAL A 31 6.15 3.10 -8.02
N ASP A 32 7.00 2.41 -8.78
CA ASP A 32 8.45 2.67 -8.82
C ASP A 32 8.75 4.07 -9.37
N ALA A 33 8.04 4.51 -10.41
CA ALA A 33 8.22 5.87 -10.95
C ALA A 33 7.83 6.95 -9.93
N THR A 34 6.72 6.79 -9.22
CA THR A 34 6.27 7.73 -8.17
C THR A 34 7.27 7.79 -7.02
N MET A 35 7.94 6.69 -6.71
CA MET A 35 8.98 6.61 -5.68
C MET A 35 10.37 7.09 -6.14
N GLY A 36 10.51 7.47 -7.41
CA GLY A 36 11.79 7.86 -7.98
C GLY A 36 12.79 6.70 -8.03
N GLY A 37 12.30 5.46 -8.13
CA GLY A 37 13.09 4.23 -8.08
C GLY A 37 12.28 3.05 -7.54
N ALA A 38 12.86 1.85 -7.59
CA ALA A 38 12.17 0.64 -7.14
C ALA A 38 11.69 0.76 -5.68
N LEU A 39 10.39 0.49 -5.42
CA LEU A 39 9.81 0.51 -4.06
C LEU A 39 10.59 -0.40 -3.12
N MET A 40 11.03 -1.56 -3.63
CA MET A 40 11.82 -2.55 -2.89
C MET A 40 13.20 -2.06 -2.45
N ASN A 41 13.70 -0.94 -3.00
CA ASN A 41 14.96 -0.33 -2.57
C ASN A 41 14.76 0.77 -1.51
N LYS A 42 13.51 1.11 -1.16
CA LYS A 42 13.19 2.11 -0.13
C LYS A 42 13.25 1.51 1.26
N ASN A 43 13.30 2.36 2.28
CA ASN A 43 13.15 1.88 3.64
C ASN A 43 11.77 1.25 3.83
N VAL A 44 11.68 0.23 4.70
CA VAL A 44 10.45 -0.52 4.92
C VAL A 44 9.32 0.40 5.42
N ASP A 45 9.62 1.37 6.29
CA ASP A 45 8.64 2.35 6.77
C ASP A 45 8.10 3.23 5.63
N GLU A 46 8.99 3.75 4.76
CA GLU A 46 8.57 4.61 3.64
C GLU A 46 7.67 3.85 2.66
N ALA A 47 8.03 2.60 2.36
CA ALA A 47 7.25 1.74 1.48
C ALA A 47 5.90 1.36 2.11
N HIS A 48 5.87 1.13 3.43
CA HIS A 48 4.66 0.81 4.17
C HIS A 48 3.71 2.02 4.24
N GLU A 49 4.23 3.22 4.52
CA GLU A 49 3.45 4.47 4.56
C GLU A 49 2.77 4.73 3.22
N LEU A 50 3.48 4.57 2.10
CA LEU A 50 2.88 4.70 0.77
C LEU A 50 1.73 3.71 0.54
N ILE A 51 1.88 2.45 0.99
CA ILE A 51 0.82 1.44 0.86
C ILE A 51 -0.40 1.82 1.68
N GLU A 52 -0.20 2.33 2.89
CA GLU A 52 -1.29 2.84 3.73
C GLU A 52 -1.97 4.05 3.08
N GLU A 53 -1.22 4.99 2.51
CA GLU A 53 -1.78 6.14 1.80
C GLU A 53 -2.61 5.71 0.59
N MET A 54 -2.11 4.78 -0.23
CA MET A 54 -2.84 4.22 -1.37
C MET A 54 -4.14 3.53 -0.92
N ALA A 55 -4.10 2.79 0.19
CA ALA A 55 -5.28 2.16 0.76
C ALA A 55 -6.30 3.21 1.23
N GLN A 56 -5.85 4.24 1.96
CA GLN A 56 -6.70 5.34 2.42
C GLN A 56 -7.33 6.11 1.25
N ASN A 57 -6.55 6.45 0.22
CA ASN A 57 -7.03 7.09 -0.99
C ASN A 57 -8.11 6.25 -1.69
N HIS A 58 -7.93 4.93 -1.77
CA HIS A 58 -8.96 4.04 -2.30
C HIS A 58 -10.25 4.08 -1.48
N PHE A 59 -10.15 4.01 -0.14
CA PHE A 59 -11.33 4.09 0.73
C PHE A 59 -12.09 5.41 0.58
N GLN A 60 -11.38 6.55 0.57
CA GLN A 60 -12.01 7.86 0.39
C GLN A 60 -12.77 7.94 -0.95
N TRP A 61 -12.14 7.54 -2.05
CA TRP A 61 -12.78 7.53 -3.37
C TRP A 61 -14.02 6.63 -3.43
N THR A 62 -13.98 5.45 -2.79
CA THR A 62 -15.16 4.57 -2.72
C THR A 62 -16.27 5.13 -1.83
N SER A 63 -15.92 5.85 -0.77
CA SER A 63 -16.88 6.47 0.15
C SER A 63 -17.61 7.64 -0.51
N GLU A 64 -16.89 8.49 -1.25
CA GLU A 64 -17.45 9.67 -1.92
C GLU A 64 -18.41 9.32 -3.07
N ARG A 65 -18.22 8.15 -3.70
CA ARG A 65 -19.17 7.60 -4.68
C ARG A 65 -20.40 6.93 -4.05
N SER A 66 -20.35 6.65 -2.75
CA SER A 66 -21.44 5.96 -2.03
C SER A 66 -22.50 6.92 -1.48
N THR A 67 -22.30 8.24 -1.59
CA THR A 67 -23.36 9.23 -1.38
C THR A 67 -24.18 9.35 -2.68
N PRO A 68 -25.41 8.81 -2.74
CA PRO A 68 -26.30 9.10 -3.87
C PRO A 68 -26.68 10.59 -3.86
N PRO A 69 -27.01 11.18 -5.02
CA PRO A 69 -27.51 12.56 -5.10
C PRO A 69 -28.84 12.74 -4.36
#